data_AF-A0A6C0QXP1-F1
#
_entry.id   AF-A0A6C0QXP1-F1
#
_cell.length_a   1.000
_cell.length_b   1.000
_cell.length_c   1.000
_cell.angle_alpha   90.00
_cell.angle_beta   90.00
_cell.angle_gamma   90.00
#
_symmetry.space_group_name_H-M   'P 1'
#
loop_
_entity.id
_entity.type
_entity.pdbx_description
1 polymer ?
#
loop_
_entity_poly.entity_id
_entity_poly.type
_entity_poly.pdbx_seq_one_letter_code
_entity_poly.pdbx_strand_id
1 'polypeptide(L)'
;MYLHPQRSDRLTESGIHQWLEKIKSRATKDEWELIQDVTFHDLRHDFAHRAREAGWDLKEIAFYLGHVTNKGTPAIQTTVRYTQPSMEQFNRKLKEVWG
;
A
#
# COMPACT_ATOMS: atom_id res chain seq x y z
N MET A 1 -4.07 -25.05 -4.63
CA MET A 1 -4.17 -24.80 -3.18
C MET A 1 -4.80 -23.43 -3.01
N TYR A 2 -6.10 -23.38 -2.69
CA TYR A 2 -6.82 -22.12 -2.49
C TYR A 2 -6.79 -21.78 -1.00
N LEU A 3 -6.33 -20.58 -0.67
CA LEU A 3 -6.39 -20.02 0.68
C LEU A 3 -7.78 -19.39 0.85
N HIS A 4 -8.50 -19.79 1.91
CA HIS A 4 -9.84 -19.35 2.35
C HIS A 4 -11.03 -20.24 1.91
N PRO A 5 -11.34 -21.29 2.68
CA PRO A 5 -12.59 -22.01 2.52
C PRO A 5 -13.71 -21.32 3.32
N GLN A 6 -14.90 -21.21 2.69
CA GLN A 6 -16.21 -20.79 3.22
C GLN A 6 -16.58 -19.30 3.28
N ARG A 7 -16.96 -18.73 2.12
CA ARG A 7 -18.32 -18.24 1.75
C ARG A 7 -18.17 -17.40 0.48
N SER A 8 -18.79 -17.86 -0.62
CA SER A 8 -18.56 -17.39 -2.01
C SER A 8 -17.16 -17.75 -2.54
N ASP A 9 -17.08 -18.30 -3.76
CA ASP A 9 -15.81 -18.58 -4.46
C ASP A 9 -14.97 -17.31 -4.71
N ARG A 10 -15.56 -16.13 -4.46
CA ARG A 10 -14.91 -14.82 -4.58
C ARG A 10 -15.27 -13.94 -3.38
N LEU A 11 -14.25 -13.40 -2.72
CA LEU A 11 -14.41 -12.27 -1.80
C LEU A 11 -14.92 -11.07 -2.60
N THR A 12 -16.03 -10.48 -2.17
CA THR A 12 -16.50 -9.19 -2.71
C THR A 12 -15.66 -8.06 -2.14
N GLU A 13 -15.67 -6.91 -2.81
CA GLU A 13 -15.05 -5.69 -2.29
C GLU A 13 -15.57 -5.36 -0.89
N SER A 14 -16.89 -5.30 -0.69
CA SER A 14 -17.45 -5.08 0.65
C SER A 14 -17.02 -6.14 1.67
N GLY A 15 -16.86 -7.40 1.24
CA GLY A 15 -16.40 -8.48 2.10
C GLY A 15 -14.96 -8.31 2.59
N ILE A 16 -14.05 -7.86 1.70
CA ILE A 16 -12.66 -7.62 2.10
C ILE A 16 -12.52 -6.38 3.00
N HIS A 17 -13.34 -5.34 2.77
CA HIS A 17 -13.42 -4.18 3.66
C HIS A 17 -13.94 -4.56 5.05
N GLN A 18 -15.02 -5.34 5.14
CA GLN A 18 -15.51 -5.84 6.44
C GLN A 18 -14.49 -6.72 7.16
N TRP A 19 -13.71 -7.51 6.41
CA TRP A 19 -12.64 -8.31 6.98
C TRP A 19 -11.52 -7.45 7.58
N LEU A 20 -11.12 -6.36 6.91
CA LEU A 20 -10.13 -5.42 7.45
C LEU A 20 -10.64 -4.74 8.72
N GLU A 21 -11.89 -4.28 8.73
CA GLU A 21 -12.48 -3.68 9.93
C GLU A 21 -12.54 -4.67 11.11
N LYS A 22 -12.81 -5.95 10.82
CA LYS A 22 -12.75 -7.02 11.83
C LYS A 22 -11.33 -7.28 12.35
N ILE A 23 -10.30 -7.02 11.55
CA ILE A 23 -8.91 -7.08 12.02
C ILE A 23 -8.62 -5.88 12.91
N LYS A 24 -8.96 -4.67 12.45
CA LYS A 24 -8.73 -3.44 13.23
C LYS A 24 -9.47 -3.47 14.57
N SER A 25 -10.66 -4.08 14.63
CA SER A 25 -11.43 -4.20 15.88
C SER A 25 -10.76 -5.03 16.97
N ARG A 26 -9.64 -5.72 16.67
CA ARG A 26 -8.85 -6.48 17.64
C ARG A 26 -7.66 -5.68 18.19
N ALA A 27 -7.40 -4.49 17.67
CA ALA A 27 -6.34 -3.62 18.12
C ALA A 27 -6.62 -3.15 19.55
N THR A 28 -5.55 -3.02 20.34
CA THR A 28 -5.57 -2.23 21.57
C THR A 28 -5.88 -0.77 21.26
N LYS A 29 -6.16 0.04 22.29
CA LYS A 29 -6.42 1.48 22.10
C LYS A 29 -5.24 2.17 21.39
N ASP A 30 -4.02 1.89 21.84
CA ASP A 30 -2.81 2.51 21.30
C ASP A 30 -2.55 2.09 19.85
N GLU A 31 -2.80 0.81 19.51
CA GLU A 31 -2.71 0.33 18.13
C GLU A 31 -3.81 0.91 17.25
N TRP A 32 -5.03 1.04 17.79
CA TRP A 32 -6.18 1.60 17.06
C TRP A 32 -5.89 3.03 16.60
N GLU A 33 -5.30 3.85 17.46
CA GLU A 33 -4.90 5.23 17.14
C GLU A 33 -3.94 5.28 15.93
N LEU A 34 -3.16 4.21 15.68
CA LEU A 34 -2.23 4.11 14.56
C LEU A 34 -2.87 3.57 13.27
N ILE A 35 -3.87 2.69 13.37
CA ILE A 35 -4.37 1.91 12.22
C ILE A 35 -5.79 2.25 11.78
N GLN A 36 -6.54 3.05 12.54
CA GLN A 36 -7.96 3.31 12.29
C GLN A 36 -8.22 3.84 10.86
N ASP A 37 -7.36 4.75 10.38
CA ASP A 37 -7.51 5.39 9.07
C ASP A 37 -6.86 4.60 7.92
N VAL A 38 -6.20 3.48 8.21
CA VAL A 38 -5.50 2.68 7.19
C VAL A 38 -6.50 2.03 6.23
N THR A 39 -6.34 2.29 4.94
CA THR A 39 -7.13 1.69 3.87
C THR A 39 -6.30 0.67 3.06
N PHE A 40 -6.96 -0.13 2.22
CA PHE A 40 -6.25 -0.99 1.26
C PHE A 40 -5.40 -0.20 0.26
N HIS A 41 -5.77 1.05 -0.03
CA HIS A 41 -4.97 1.92 -0.89
C HIS A 41 -3.65 2.29 -0.20
N ASP A 42 -3.68 2.59 1.08
CA ASP A 42 -2.48 2.90 1.88
C ASP A 42 -1.57 1.69 1.98
N LEU A 43 -2.13 0.48 2.17
CA LEU A 43 -1.35 -0.76 2.15
C LEU A 43 -0.69 -1.01 0.78
N ARG A 44 -1.35 -0.67 -0.32
CA ARG A 44 -0.77 -0.73 -1.67
C ARG A 44 0.38 0.27 -1.85
N HIS A 45 0.26 1.47 -1.26
CA HIS A 45 1.34 2.45 -1.23
C HIS A 45 2.52 1.99 -0.37
N ASP A 46 2.27 1.46 0.82
CA ASP A 46 3.30 0.95 1.75
C ASP A 46 4.11 -0.19 1.10
N PHE A 47 3.44 -1.10 0.39
CA PHE A 47 4.14 -2.12 -0.41
C PHE A 47 5.11 -1.50 -1.43
N ALA A 48 4.66 -0.51 -2.20
CA ALA A 48 5.50 0.14 -3.21
C ALA A 48 6.72 0.84 -2.58
N HIS A 49 6.52 1.50 -1.44
CA HIS A 49 7.56 2.18 -0.69
C HIS A 49 8.62 1.19 -0.19
N ARG A 50 8.19 0.13 0.50
CA ARG A 50 9.10 -0.91 1.03
C ARG A 50 9.83 -1.66 -0.08
N ALA A 51 9.16 -1.97 -1.19
CA ALA A 51 9.80 -2.58 -2.35
C ALA A 51 10.91 -1.67 -2.91
N ARG A 52 10.66 -0.36 -2.97
CA ARG A 52 11.66 0.61 -3.40
C ARG A 52 12.85 0.69 -2.44
N GLU A 53 12.60 0.72 -1.13
CA GLU A 53 13.64 0.70 -0.09
C GLU A 53 14.46 -0.59 -0.12
N ALA A 54 13.85 -1.71 -0.46
CA ALA A 54 14.51 -2.99 -0.69
C ALA A 54 15.31 -3.06 -2.01
N GLY A 55 15.35 -1.98 -2.80
CA GLY A 55 16.16 -1.86 -4.01
C GLY A 55 15.49 -2.34 -5.30
N TRP A 56 14.18 -2.62 -5.29
CA TRP A 56 13.47 -3.04 -6.51
C TRP A 56 13.47 -1.92 -7.55
N ASP A 57 13.49 -2.30 -8.83
CA ASP A 57 13.39 -1.33 -9.92
C ASP A 57 11.96 -0.80 -10.06
N LEU A 58 11.83 0.44 -10.51
CA LEU A 58 10.52 1.08 -10.70
C LEU A 58 9.65 0.32 -11.71
N LYS A 59 10.23 -0.35 -12.71
CA LYS A 59 9.45 -1.15 -13.67
C LYS A 59 8.88 -2.41 -13.03
N GLU A 60 9.65 -3.05 -12.14
CA GLU A 60 9.20 -4.23 -11.40
C GLU A 60 8.05 -3.85 -10.47
N ILE A 61 8.20 -2.76 -9.71
CA ILE A 61 7.14 -2.23 -8.84
C ILE A 61 5.90 -1.85 -9.65
N ALA A 62 6.06 -1.14 -10.77
CA ALA A 62 4.96 -0.76 -11.65
C ALA A 62 4.16 -1.98 -12.16
N PHE A 63 4.87 -3.06 -12.51
CA PHE A 63 4.26 -4.30 -12.94
C PHE A 63 3.42 -4.93 -11.84
N TYR A 64 3.96 -5.06 -10.62
CA TYR A 64 3.22 -5.61 -9.47
C TYR A 64 2.04 -4.75 -9.03
N LEU A 65 2.16 -3.43 -9.13
CA LEU A 65 1.06 -2.51 -8.86
C LEU A 65 0.01 -2.49 -9.98
N GLY A 66 0.20 -3.20 -11.09
CA GLY A 66 -0.69 -3.13 -12.23
C GLY A 66 -0.71 -1.76 -12.92
N HIS A 67 0.34 -0.95 -12.73
CA HIS A 67 0.58 0.29 -13.47
C HIS A 67 1.14 -0.04 -14.85
N VAL A 68 0.40 -0.82 -15.62
CA VAL A 68 0.72 -1.18 -17.00
C VAL A 68 -0.25 -0.46 -17.93
N THR A 69 0.26 0.00 -19.06
CA THR A 69 -0.60 0.50 -20.14
C THR A 69 -1.42 -0.67 -20.73
N ASN A 70 -2.46 -0.36 -21.52
CA ASN A 70 -3.25 -1.37 -22.24
C ASN A 70 -2.42 -2.27 -23.18
N LYS A 71 -1.14 -1.93 -23.42
CA LYS A 71 -0.18 -2.70 -24.21
C LYS A 71 0.81 -3.52 -23.36
N GLY A 72 0.61 -3.57 -22.03
CA GLY A 72 1.45 -4.33 -21.10
C GLY A 72 2.78 -3.65 -20.72
N THR A 73 3.07 -2.46 -21.25
CA THR A 73 4.28 -1.70 -20.87
C THR A 73 4.08 -0.94 -19.57
N PRO A 74 5.07 -0.91 -18.65
CA PRO A 74 4.99 -0.15 -17.41
C PRO A 74 4.75 1.35 -17.63
N ALA A 75 3.71 1.90 -17.01
CA ALA A 75 3.47 3.34 -16.91
C ALA A 75 4.35 3.90 -15.79
N ILE A 76 5.63 4.15 -16.10
CA ILE A 76 6.62 4.64 -15.13
C ILE A 76 6.15 5.92 -14.43
N GLN A 77 5.45 6.80 -15.15
CA GLN A 77 4.99 8.09 -14.63
C GLN A 77 3.95 7.99 -13.50
N THR A 78 3.08 6.96 -13.50
CA THR A 78 2.16 6.73 -12.37
C THR A 78 2.89 6.15 -11.18
N THR A 79 3.88 5.28 -11.40
CA THR A 79 4.67 4.64 -10.34
C THR A 79 5.62 5.59 -9.63
N VAL A 80 6.17 6.59 -10.33
CA VAL A 80 6.96 7.66 -9.70
C VAL A 80 6.18 8.31 -8.54
N ARG A 81 4.87 8.54 -8.70
CA ARG A 81 4.00 9.14 -7.67
C ARG A 81 3.95 8.34 -6.35
N TYR A 82 4.20 7.03 -6.41
CA TYR A 82 4.19 6.11 -5.26
C TYR A 82 5.58 5.93 -4.63
N THR A 83 6.61 6.55 -5.21
CA THR A 83 8.01 6.47 -4.74
C THR A 83 8.59 7.82 -4.34
N GLN A 84 7.85 8.91 -4.56
CA GLN A 84 8.22 10.22 -4.04
C GLN A 84 7.86 10.30 -2.55
N PRO A 85 8.76 10.81 -1.69
CA PRO A 85 8.41 11.07 -0.31
C PRO A 85 7.26 12.07 -0.24
N SER A 86 6.32 11.87 0.71
CA SER A 86 5.29 12.86 0.98
C SER A 86 5.92 14.19 1.41
N MET A 87 5.20 15.31 1.24
CA MET A 87 5.68 16.63 1.69
C MET A 87 6.04 16.62 3.19
N GLU A 88 5.33 15.81 3.98
CA GLU A 88 5.62 15.59 5.39
C GLU A 88 6.95 14.85 5.61
N GLN A 89 7.21 13.77 4.88
CA GLN A 89 8.49 13.05 4.94
C GLN A 89 9.67 13.93 4.48
N PHE A 90 9.45 14.77 3.46
CA PHE A 90 10.42 15.75 3.00
C PHE A 90 10.74 16.80 4.09
N ASN A 91 9.70 17.37 4.72
CA ASN A 91 9.87 18.33 5.80
C ASN A 91 10.54 17.75 7.05
N ARG A 92 10.27 16.48 7.38
CA ARG A 92 10.94 15.78 8.47
C ARG A 92 12.44 15.64 8.19
N LYS A 93 12.81 15.22 6.97
CA LYS A 93 14.22 15.09 6.57
C LYS A 93 14.95 16.44 6.53
N LEU A 94 14.29 17.52 6.10
CA LEU A 94 14.87 18.86 6.15
C LEU A 94 15.20 19.30 7.58
N LYS A 95 14.32 19.00 8.55
CA LYS A 95 14.59 19.26 9.97
C LYS A 95 15.75 18.44 10.52
N GLU A 96 15.97 17.22 10.04
CA GLU A 96 17.08 16.37 10.49
C GLU A 96 18.45 16.81 9.93
N VAL A 97 18.47 17.40 8.72
CA VAL A 97 19.73 17.81 8.07
C VAL A 97 20.11 19.24 8.46
N TRP A 98 19.14 20.13 8.65
CA TRP A 98 19.37 21.58 8.87
C TRP A 98 18.82 22.10 10.20
N GLY A 99 18.29 21.24 11.08
CA GLY A 99 17.80 21.58 12.41
C GLY A 99 18.77 21.23 13.52
#